data_AF-A0AAU3E6R5-F1
#
_entry.id   AF-A0AAU3E6R5-F1
#
_cell.length_a   1.000
_cell.length_b   1.000
_cell.length_c   1.000
_cell.angle_alpha   90.00
_cell.angle_beta   90.00
_cell.angle_gamma   90.00
#
_symmetry.space_group_name_H-M   'P 1'
#
loop_
_entity.id
_entity.type
_entity.pdbx_description
1 polymer ?
#
loop_
_entity_poly.entity_id
_entity_poly.type
_entity_poly.pdbx_seq_one_letter_code
_entity_poly.pdbx_strand_id
1 'polypeptide(L)'
;MTIRRFSAAVFAATLLLPGLAACDNTGTGEAGASASPTVSGIAPSGSAAPGSASPGTGDAKQALLNSTNEIRNGNFRFTMAGVGTTVQGQVHEPSQSAEMKLTLGDASSDVLMKLDLVHLKPDSWVKLDLGGQAAKLPGVQSLNLGKYQHLDQSRIKGNRNLAFDFDKVDPAGSEVLTQGVTEVRQTGEGAYAGTIDVTKAAEAGSLNAELIKTLGQQARSLPFTAKLDPQGRLSELVIQIPASGQNKAQDIKITYADYGAASAAQRPPAAQVVEAPNELYNLFS
;
A
#
# COMPACT_ATOMS: atom_id res chain seq x y z
N MET A 1 -11.83 20.21 28.63
CA MET A 1 -10.87 21.33 28.70
C MET A 1 -10.70 21.84 27.27
N THR A 2 -11.29 23.00 26.99
CA THR A 2 -11.53 23.50 25.63
C THR A 2 -10.50 24.58 25.35
N ILE A 3 -9.65 24.41 24.34
CA ILE A 3 -8.76 25.48 23.89
C ILE A 3 -8.96 25.69 22.39
N ARG A 4 -9.57 26.82 22.07
CA ARG A 4 -9.70 27.41 20.74
C ARG A 4 -8.65 28.50 20.56
N ARG A 5 -8.39 28.82 19.28
CA ARG A 5 -7.76 30.04 18.70
C ARG A 5 -6.23 29.95 18.58
N PHE A 6 -5.58 30.36 17.47
CA PHE A 6 -5.82 31.51 16.61
C PHE A 6 -5.44 31.29 15.13
N SER A 7 -6.10 32.03 14.25
CA SER A 7 -5.77 32.25 12.83
C SER A 7 -5.26 33.68 12.60
N ALA A 8 -4.72 33.95 11.40
CA ALA A 8 -4.15 35.19 10.82
C ALA A 8 -2.61 35.24 10.90
N ALA A 9 -1.82 35.64 9.88
CA ALA A 9 -2.04 36.52 8.72
C ALA A 9 -1.12 36.05 7.55
N VAL A 10 -1.57 36.02 6.29
CA VAL A 10 -1.42 37.06 5.24
C VAL A 10 -0.04 37.74 5.21
N PHE A 11 0.79 37.37 4.24
CA PHE A 11 1.74 38.27 3.59
C PHE A 11 1.78 37.96 2.09
N ALA A 12 1.26 38.90 1.30
CA ALA A 12 1.41 38.97 -0.14
C ALA A 12 2.57 39.93 -0.45
N ALA A 13 3.53 39.49 -1.27
CA ALA A 13 4.51 40.36 -1.90
C ALA A 13 5.02 39.67 -3.17
N THR A 14 4.49 40.06 -4.34
CA THR A 14 5.08 39.76 -5.64
C THR A 14 5.18 41.06 -6.44
N LEU A 15 6.41 41.53 -6.56
CA LEU A 15 6.86 42.60 -7.45
C LEU A 15 7.93 41.99 -8.35
N LEU A 16 7.75 42.09 -9.66
CA LEU A 16 8.76 42.37 -10.71
C LEU A 16 8.47 41.65 -12.03
N LEU A 17 8.13 42.47 -13.02
CA LEU A 17 8.19 42.19 -14.45
C LEU A 17 9.64 41.96 -14.90
N PRO A 18 9.85 41.24 -16.00
CA PRO A 18 10.59 41.85 -17.10
C PRO A 18 9.91 41.65 -18.46
N GLY A 19 9.97 42.70 -19.28
CA GLY A 19 9.59 42.66 -20.68
C GLY A 19 10.67 42.02 -21.57
N LEU A 20 10.23 41.50 -22.70
CA LEU A 20 11.04 41.26 -23.89
C LEU A 20 10.24 41.67 -25.11
N ALA A 21 10.79 42.63 -25.85
CA ALA A 21 10.41 42.96 -27.21
C ALA A 21 11.16 42.04 -28.18
N ALA A 22 10.49 41.56 -29.22
CA ALA A 22 11.11 41.26 -30.51
C ALA A 22 10.04 41.27 -31.59
N CYS A 23 10.14 42.27 -32.46
CA CYS A 23 9.47 42.34 -33.75
C CYS A 23 10.14 41.34 -34.70
N ASP A 24 9.37 40.73 -35.60
CA ASP A 24 9.86 40.52 -36.96
C ASP A 24 8.74 40.69 -37.98
N ASN A 25 9.04 41.54 -38.96
CA ASN A 25 8.21 41.93 -40.07
C ASN A 25 8.12 40.81 -41.11
N THR A 26 6.92 40.51 -41.60
CA THR A 26 6.73 40.19 -43.01
C THR A 26 5.42 40.81 -43.48
N GLY A 27 5.54 41.86 -44.28
CA GLY A 27 4.39 42.49 -44.94
C GLY A 27 3.92 41.68 -46.13
N THR A 28 2.64 41.79 -46.46
CA THR A 28 2.11 42.22 -47.77
C THR A 28 0.60 41.97 -47.83
N GLY A 29 -0.14 42.94 -48.37
CA GLY A 29 -1.37 42.68 -49.12
C GLY A 29 -2.69 42.88 -48.38
N GLU A 30 -3.23 44.09 -48.50
CA GLU A 30 -4.64 44.40 -48.28
C GLU A 30 -5.41 44.18 -49.61
N ALA A 31 -6.56 43.50 -49.57
CA ALA A 31 -7.80 43.80 -50.31
C ALA A 31 -8.80 42.62 -50.30
N GLY A 32 -10.08 42.94 -50.09
CA GLY A 32 -11.15 42.35 -50.90
C GLY A 32 -12.13 41.42 -50.20
N ALA A 33 -13.39 41.84 -50.19
CA ALA A 33 -14.56 41.18 -49.64
C ALA A 33 -15.05 39.93 -50.40
N SER A 34 -15.90 39.16 -49.71
CA SER A 34 -17.03 38.35 -50.19
C SER A 34 -16.83 37.36 -51.34
N ALA A 35 -16.99 36.06 -51.05
CA ALA A 35 -18.08 35.22 -51.56
C ALA A 35 -17.96 33.78 -51.07
N SER A 36 -19.10 33.18 -50.69
CA SER A 36 -19.28 31.74 -50.55
C SER A 36 -19.20 31.04 -51.91
N PRO A 37 -18.84 29.75 -51.94
CA PRO A 37 -19.82 28.81 -52.47
C PRO A 37 -19.95 27.51 -51.66
N THR A 38 -21.18 27.03 -51.66
CA THR A 38 -21.65 25.70 -51.28
C THR A 38 -20.95 24.59 -52.06
N VAL A 39 -20.48 23.55 -51.35
CA VAL A 39 -20.31 22.20 -51.90
C VAL A 39 -21.04 21.21 -50.99
N SER A 40 -22.11 20.64 -51.54
CA SER A 40 -22.72 19.41 -51.05
C SER A 40 -21.77 18.24 -51.32
N GLY A 41 -21.44 17.49 -50.27
CA GLY A 41 -20.71 16.23 -50.35
C GLY A 41 -21.30 15.24 -49.38
N ILE A 42 -22.15 14.36 -49.90
CA ILE A 42 -22.72 13.19 -49.21
C ILE A 42 -21.58 12.25 -48.80
N ALA A 43 -21.52 11.90 -47.52
CA ALA A 43 -20.73 10.78 -47.02
C ALA A 43 -21.69 9.75 -46.39
N PRO A 44 -21.61 8.46 -46.74
CA PRO A 44 -22.47 7.43 -46.15
C PRO A 44 -22.05 7.13 -44.71
N SER A 45 -23.06 6.88 -43.89
CA SER A 45 -23.00 6.59 -42.46
C SER A 45 -22.11 5.40 -42.12
N GLY A 46 -20.97 5.67 -41.50
CA GLY A 46 -20.31 4.70 -40.62
C GLY A 46 -21.00 4.74 -39.26
N SER A 47 -21.71 3.66 -38.90
CA SER A 47 -22.08 3.41 -37.50
C SER A 47 -20.79 3.20 -36.71
N ALA A 48 -20.32 4.24 -36.03
CA ALA A 48 -19.35 4.10 -34.96
C ALA A 48 -20.05 3.41 -33.79
N ALA A 49 -19.59 2.20 -33.45
CA ALA A 49 -19.86 1.60 -32.15
C ALA A 49 -19.45 2.60 -31.05
N PRO A 50 -20.14 2.66 -29.89
CA PRO A 50 -19.73 3.54 -28.82
C PRO A 50 -18.34 3.11 -28.36
N GLY A 51 -17.32 3.89 -28.70
CA GLY A 51 -16.00 3.74 -28.11
C GLY A 51 -16.15 3.96 -26.61
N SER A 52 -15.84 2.95 -25.81
CA SER A 52 -15.75 3.07 -24.37
C SER A 52 -14.81 4.22 -24.05
N ALA A 53 -15.38 5.36 -23.64
CA ALA A 53 -14.60 6.48 -23.18
C ALA A 53 -13.76 5.98 -21.99
N SER A 54 -12.44 6.08 -22.10
CA SER A 54 -11.57 5.81 -20.95
C SER A 54 -12.04 6.70 -19.80
N PRO A 55 -12.28 6.14 -18.60
CA PRO A 55 -12.74 6.94 -17.48
C PRO A 55 -11.77 8.09 -17.21
N GLY A 56 -12.31 9.24 -16.82
CA GLY A 56 -11.48 10.37 -16.40
C GLY A 56 -10.66 10.00 -15.16
N THR A 57 -9.62 10.78 -14.87
CA THR A 57 -8.77 10.60 -13.67
C THR A 57 -9.60 10.49 -12.38
N GLY A 58 -10.71 11.22 -12.28
CA GLY A 58 -11.63 11.15 -11.13
C GLY A 58 -12.31 9.79 -10.97
N ASP A 59 -12.82 9.23 -12.07
CA ASP A 59 -13.48 7.92 -12.07
C ASP A 59 -12.49 6.80 -11.75
N ALA A 60 -11.27 6.89 -12.31
CA ALA A 60 -10.21 5.93 -12.04
C ALA A 60 -9.79 5.94 -10.56
N LYS A 61 -9.70 7.11 -9.93
CA LYS A 61 -9.43 7.24 -8.50
C LYS A 61 -10.57 6.67 -7.65
N GLN A 62 -11.82 6.97 -8.01
CA GLN A 62 -12.96 6.45 -7.28
C GLN A 62 -13.06 4.93 -7.37
N ALA A 63 -12.78 4.35 -8.54
CA ALA A 63 -12.73 2.89 -8.72
C ALA A 63 -11.68 2.25 -7.81
N LEU A 64 -10.48 2.83 -7.72
CA LEU A 64 -9.40 2.31 -6.86
C LEU A 64 -9.70 2.47 -5.36
N LEU A 65 -10.39 3.53 -4.95
CA LEU A 65 -10.85 3.66 -3.56
C LEU A 65 -11.90 2.59 -3.24
N ASN A 66 -12.90 2.44 -4.12
CA ASN A 66 -13.98 1.48 -3.95
C ASN A 66 -13.48 0.02 -3.93
N SER A 67 -12.41 -0.27 -4.64
CA SER A 67 -11.88 -1.64 -4.73
C SER A 67 -11.35 -2.18 -3.41
N THR A 68 -11.10 -1.31 -2.42
CA THR A 68 -10.67 -1.70 -1.07
C THR A 68 -11.82 -2.03 -0.13
N ASN A 69 -13.07 -1.74 -0.49
CA ASN A 69 -14.22 -1.86 0.41
C ASN A 69 -14.42 -3.29 0.92
N GLU A 70 -14.24 -4.30 0.06
CA GLU A 70 -14.42 -5.71 0.44
C GLU A 70 -13.38 -6.22 1.43
N ILE A 71 -12.22 -5.56 1.53
CA ILE A 71 -11.20 -5.88 2.55
C ILE A 71 -11.78 -5.63 3.95
N ARG A 72 -12.66 -4.64 4.11
CA ARG A 72 -13.27 -4.29 5.41
C ARG A 72 -14.17 -5.40 5.97
N ASN A 73 -14.61 -6.34 5.13
CA ASN A 73 -15.37 -7.52 5.56
C ASN A 73 -14.48 -8.56 6.28
N GLY A 74 -13.15 -8.42 6.21
CA GLY A 74 -12.22 -9.21 7.02
C GLY A 74 -12.19 -10.71 6.68
N ASN A 75 -12.54 -11.10 5.46
CA ASN A 75 -12.47 -12.49 4.99
C ASN A 75 -11.69 -12.56 3.69
N PHE A 76 -10.37 -12.72 3.76
CA PHE A 76 -9.48 -12.75 2.60
C PHE A 76 -8.11 -13.31 2.97
N ARG A 77 -7.32 -13.62 1.94
CA ARG A 77 -5.88 -13.85 2.03
C ARG A 77 -5.12 -12.68 1.46
N PHE A 78 -3.94 -12.43 2.00
CA PHE A 78 -3.08 -11.36 1.53
C PHE A 78 -1.62 -11.78 1.46
N THR A 79 -0.87 -11.10 0.60
CA THR A 79 0.60 -11.13 0.64
C THR A 79 1.14 -9.71 0.55
N MET A 80 2.28 -9.46 1.18
CA MET A 80 3.09 -8.27 1.06
C MET A 80 4.53 -8.69 0.81
N ALA A 81 5.15 -8.16 -0.22
CA ALA A 81 6.57 -8.40 -0.51
C ALA A 81 7.25 -7.04 -0.71
N GLY A 82 8.43 -6.88 -0.11
CA GLY A 82 9.23 -5.67 -0.19
C GLY A 82 10.66 -5.95 0.26
N VAL A 83 11.40 -4.91 0.65
CA VAL A 83 12.83 -4.93 0.98
C VAL A 83 13.23 -6.11 1.86
N GLY A 84 13.72 -7.19 1.25
CA GLY A 84 14.09 -8.43 1.92
C GLY A 84 13.01 -9.02 2.83
N THR A 85 11.75 -8.63 2.68
CA THR A 85 10.66 -8.98 3.61
C THR A 85 9.47 -9.49 2.83
N THR A 86 8.92 -10.61 3.29
CA THR A 86 7.65 -11.17 2.78
C THR A 86 6.73 -11.43 3.95
N VAL A 87 5.49 -10.95 3.86
CA VAL A 87 4.39 -11.29 4.77
C VAL A 87 3.33 -12.00 3.96
N GLN A 88 2.80 -13.10 4.48
CA GLN A 88 1.64 -13.77 3.92
C GLN A 88 0.68 -14.07 5.05
N GLY A 89 -0.62 -14.03 4.77
CA GLY A 89 -1.57 -14.32 5.82
C GLY A 89 -3.00 -14.44 5.35
N GLN A 90 -3.85 -14.64 6.33
CA GLN A 90 -5.30 -14.60 6.17
C GLN A 90 -5.93 -13.83 7.31
N VAL A 91 -7.06 -13.21 7.00
CA VAL A 91 -7.97 -12.62 7.98
C VAL A 91 -9.31 -13.29 7.78
N HIS A 92 -9.91 -13.71 8.89
CA HIS A 92 -11.23 -14.34 8.91
C HIS A 92 -12.02 -13.83 10.11
N GLU A 93 -12.72 -12.72 9.88
CA GLU A 93 -13.58 -12.02 10.83
C GLU A 93 -14.69 -12.92 11.40
N PRO A 94 -15.38 -13.78 10.61
CA PRO A 94 -16.48 -14.60 11.16
C PRO A 94 -16.07 -15.53 12.31
N SER A 95 -14.79 -15.90 12.40
CA SER A 95 -14.25 -16.67 13.54
C SER A 95 -13.29 -15.86 14.41
N GLN A 96 -13.21 -14.55 14.19
CA GLN A 96 -12.26 -13.62 14.81
C GLN A 96 -10.83 -14.19 14.87
N SER A 97 -10.34 -14.59 13.71
CA SER A 97 -9.03 -15.21 13.56
C SER A 97 -8.20 -14.59 12.45
N ALA A 98 -6.89 -14.59 12.63
CA ALA A 98 -5.92 -14.18 11.62
C ALA A 98 -4.64 -14.99 11.76
N GLU A 99 -3.92 -15.21 10.66
CA GLU A 99 -2.58 -15.81 10.68
C GLU A 99 -1.67 -14.98 9.79
N MET A 100 -0.44 -14.76 10.24
CA MET A 100 0.56 -13.96 9.56
C MET A 100 1.92 -14.66 9.63
N LYS A 101 2.47 -14.95 8.45
CA LYS A 101 3.82 -15.49 8.26
C LYS A 101 4.71 -14.40 7.68
N LEU A 102 5.63 -13.92 8.50
CA LEU A 102 6.70 -12.99 8.10
C LEU A 102 7.98 -13.77 7.85
N THR A 103 8.67 -13.44 6.77
CA THR A 103 10.06 -13.80 6.52
C THR A 103 10.83 -12.53 6.23
N LEU A 104 11.86 -12.26 7.02
CA LEU A 104 12.84 -11.20 6.83
C LEU A 104 14.19 -11.81 6.51
N GLY A 105 14.84 -11.31 5.46
CA GLY A 105 16.08 -11.84 4.94
C GLY A 105 15.92 -13.20 4.26
N ASP A 106 17.04 -13.70 3.76
CA ASP A 106 17.20 -15.05 3.23
C ASP A 106 18.38 -15.76 3.93
N ALA A 107 18.69 -16.98 3.50
CA ALA A 107 19.78 -17.77 4.08
C ALA A 107 21.17 -17.13 3.90
N SER A 108 21.33 -16.17 2.98
CA SER A 108 22.56 -15.42 2.76
C SER A 108 22.62 -14.11 3.55
N SER A 109 21.53 -13.72 4.19
CA SER A 109 21.41 -12.48 4.95
C SER A 109 22.03 -12.63 6.33
N ASP A 110 22.66 -11.55 6.83
CA ASP A 110 23.19 -11.51 8.21
C ASP A 110 22.10 -11.72 9.25
N VAL A 111 20.88 -11.27 8.95
CA VAL A 111 19.69 -11.49 9.77
C VAL A 111 18.67 -12.25 8.92
N LEU A 112 18.32 -13.45 9.38
CA LEU A 112 17.15 -14.19 8.91
C LEU A 112 16.17 -14.26 10.08
N MET A 113 14.91 -13.89 9.85
CA MET A 113 13.85 -14.04 10.84
C MET A 113 12.60 -14.59 10.18
N LYS A 114 12.05 -15.66 10.76
CA LYS A 114 10.72 -16.15 10.43
C LYS A 114 9.83 -15.98 11.66
N LEU A 115 8.67 -15.37 11.44
CA LEU A 115 7.64 -15.20 12.45
C LEU A 115 6.36 -15.82 11.90
N ASP A 116 5.75 -16.73 12.65
CA ASP A 116 4.42 -17.28 12.37
C ASP A 116 3.49 -16.90 13.52
N LEU A 117 2.58 -15.98 13.27
CA LEU A 117 1.70 -15.38 14.27
C LEU A 117 0.28 -15.84 14.01
N VAL A 118 -0.33 -16.49 14.99
CA VAL A 118 -1.71 -16.98 14.93
C VAL A 118 -2.52 -16.25 15.98
N HIS A 119 -3.58 -15.56 15.53
CA HIS A 119 -4.58 -14.94 16.37
C HIS A 119 -5.88 -15.72 16.27
N LEU A 120 -6.43 -16.12 17.41
CA LEU A 120 -7.75 -16.74 17.52
C LEU A 120 -8.34 -16.28 18.84
N LYS A 121 -9.18 -15.25 18.83
CA LYS A 121 -9.64 -14.62 20.08
C LYS A 121 -10.20 -15.66 21.07
N PRO A 122 -9.81 -15.60 22.36
CA PRO A 122 -9.00 -14.55 22.99
C PRO A 122 -7.48 -14.76 22.93
N ASP A 123 -7.02 -15.85 22.34
CA ASP A 123 -5.63 -16.30 22.42
C ASP A 123 -4.80 -15.80 21.24
N SER A 124 -3.48 -15.80 21.41
CA SER A 124 -2.56 -15.68 20.28
C SER A 124 -1.30 -16.49 20.54
N TRP A 125 -0.66 -16.93 19.46
CA TRP A 125 0.58 -17.68 19.52
C TRP A 125 1.54 -17.15 18.48
N VAL A 126 2.83 -17.21 18.80
CA VAL A 126 3.87 -16.87 17.85
C VAL A 126 4.95 -17.93 17.81
N LYS A 127 5.42 -18.29 16.62
CA LYS A 127 6.62 -19.08 16.45
C LYS A 127 7.69 -18.21 15.82
N LEU A 128 8.80 -18.05 16.54
CA LEU A 128 9.94 -17.26 16.11
C LEU A 128 11.12 -18.19 15.78
N ASP A 129 11.77 -17.91 14.66
CA ASP A 129 13.03 -18.54 14.25
C ASP A 129 13.99 -17.47 13.73
N LEU A 130 15.05 -17.22 14.49
CA LEU A 130 16.16 -16.32 14.17
C LEU A 130 17.35 -17.12 13.64
N GLY A 131 17.72 -16.88 12.39
CA GLY A 131 18.85 -17.48 11.69
C GLY A 131 20.01 -16.51 11.44
N GLY A 132 20.91 -16.88 10.54
CA GLY A 132 22.05 -16.05 10.14
C GLY A 132 23.02 -15.77 11.30
N GLN A 133 23.57 -14.56 11.33
CA GLN A 133 24.41 -14.08 12.42
C GLN A 133 23.59 -13.80 13.69
N ALA A 134 22.29 -13.48 13.54
CA ALA A 134 21.40 -13.28 14.68
C ALA A 134 21.29 -14.55 15.55
N ALA A 135 21.35 -15.74 14.97
CA ALA A 135 21.34 -17.01 15.70
C ALA A 135 22.48 -17.16 16.74
N LYS A 136 23.57 -16.40 16.58
CA LYS A 136 24.75 -16.42 17.47
C LYS A 136 24.61 -15.46 18.65
N LEU A 137 23.59 -14.61 18.66
CA LEU A 137 23.38 -13.65 19.74
C LEU A 137 22.99 -14.36 21.05
N PRO A 138 23.52 -13.92 22.21
CA PRO A 138 23.10 -14.45 23.50
C PRO A 138 21.59 -14.31 23.71
N GLY A 139 20.94 -15.36 24.22
CA GLY A 139 19.51 -15.36 24.53
C GLY A 139 18.60 -15.77 23.37
N VAL A 140 19.11 -15.90 22.15
CA VAL A 140 18.30 -16.37 21.00
C VAL A 140 17.83 -17.81 21.17
N GLN A 141 18.56 -18.66 21.90
CA GLN A 141 18.12 -20.03 22.18
C GLN A 141 16.84 -20.05 23.04
N SER A 142 16.63 -19.03 23.87
CA SER A 142 15.39 -18.86 24.64
C SER A 142 14.22 -18.39 23.77
N LEU A 143 14.47 -17.90 22.55
CA LEU A 143 13.47 -17.42 21.60
C LEU A 143 13.18 -18.46 20.50
N ASN A 144 14.20 -19.14 19.97
CA ASN A 144 14.09 -20.17 18.93
C ASN A 144 13.68 -21.52 19.52
N LEU A 145 12.50 -21.59 20.14
CA LEU A 145 12.05 -22.78 20.86
C LEU A 145 11.57 -23.92 19.94
N GLY A 146 11.49 -23.69 18.63
CA GLY A 146 10.92 -24.64 17.66
C GLY A 146 9.42 -24.90 17.86
N LYS A 147 8.80 -24.20 18.80
CA LYS A 147 7.40 -24.31 19.24
C LYS A 147 6.70 -22.96 19.14
N TYR A 148 5.38 -23.01 19.06
CA TYR A 148 4.54 -21.85 19.25
C TYR A 148 4.58 -21.39 20.71
N GLN A 149 4.70 -20.10 20.89
CA GLN A 149 4.77 -19.41 22.18
C GLN A 149 3.43 -18.71 22.38
N HIS A 150 2.67 -19.13 23.38
CA HIS A 150 1.40 -18.54 23.75
C HIS A 150 1.64 -17.14 24.34
N LEU A 151 0.94 -16.16 23.78
CA LEU A 151 1.09 -14.75 24.10
C LEU A 151 0.09 -14.33 25.16
N ASP A 152 0.60 -13.80 26.26
CA ASP A 152 -0.18 -13.08 27.26
C ASP A 152 -0.66 -11.75 26.65
N GLN A 153 -1.95 -11.71 26.32
CA GLN A 153 -2.59 -10.55 25.70
C GLN A 153 -2.51 -9.29 26.57
N SER A 154 -2.35 -9.42 27.88
CA SER A 154 -2.23 -8.28 28.79
C SER A 154 -0.91 -7.52 28.60
N ARG A 155 0.12 -8.19 28.07
CA ARG A 155 1.48 -7.66 27.87
C ARG A 155 1.75 -7.10 26.48
N ILE A 156 0.91 -7.40 25.50
CA ILE A 156 1.08 -6.94 24.11
C ILE A 156 0.27 -5.69 23.76
N LYS A 157 -0.39 -5.05 24.74
CA LYS A 157 -1.27 -3.90 24.50
C LYS A 157 -0.52 -2.78 23.77
N GLY A 158 -1.03 -2.40 22.59
CA GLY A 158 -0.44 -1.35 21.75
C GLY A 158 0.73 -1.83 20.86
N ASN A 159 1.20 -3.07 21.01
CA ASN A 159 2.26 -3.62 20.20
C ASN A 159 1.69 -4.17 18.88
N ARG A 160 1.81 -3.39 17.80
CA ARG A 160 1.32 -3.78 16.46
C ARG A 160 2.11 -4.94 15.84
N ASN A 161 3.26 -5.32 16.38
CA ASN A 161 4.08 -6.41 15.86
C ASN A 161 3.57 -7.79 16.33
N LEU A 162 2.90 -7.83 17.49
CA LEU A 162 2.42 -9.06 18.13
C LEU A 162 0.92 -9.12 18.32
N ALA A 163 0.19 -8.00 18.18
CA ALA A 163 -1.25 -7.94 18.27
C ALA A 163 -1.89 -7.77 16.89
N PHE A 164 -3.10 -8.29 16.73
CA PHE A 164 -3.94 -8.03 15.57
C PHE A 164 -5.18 -7.24 15.98
N ASP A 165 -5.41 -6.13 15.28
CA ASP A 165 -6.56 -5.26 15.51
C ASP A 165 -7.70 -5.66 14.57
N PHE A 166 -8.70 -6.36 15.11
CA PHE A 166 -9.88 -6.77 14.33
C PHE A 166 -10.81 -5.60 13.99
N ASP A 167 -10.60 -4.40 14.53
CA ASP A 167 -11.28 -3.19 14.08
C ASP A 167 -10.55 -2.56 12.87
N LYS A 168 -9.31 -3.00 12.59
CA LYS A 168 -8.48 -2.62 11.44
C LYS A 168 -8.00 -3.87 10.71
N VAL A 169 -8.94 -4.55 10.08
CA VAL A 169 -8.73 -5.86 9.46
C VAL A 169 -7.74 -5.89 8.29
N ASP A 170 -7.40 -4.75 7.68
CA ASP A 170 -6.46 -4.65 6.56
C ASP A 170 -5.01 -4.49 7.08
N PRO A 171 -4.16 -5.54 7.03
CA PRO A 171 -2.80 -5.44 7.57
C PRO A 171 -1.87 -4.64 6.67
N ALA A 172 -2.17 -4.52 5.37
CA ALA A 172 -1.36 -3.73 4.45
C ALA A 172 -1.71 -2.24 4.49
N GLY A 173 -2.94 -1.89 4.88
CA GLY A 173 -3.44 -0.51 4.90
C GLY A 173 -3.73 0.02 3.50
N SER A 174 -4.31 -0.82 2.63
CA SER A 174 -4.62 -0.50 1.23
C SER A 174 -5.60 0.64 1.08
N GLU A 175 -6.55 0.81 2.00
CA GLU A 175 -7.41 2.00 2.02
C GLU A 175 -6.58 3.29 2.17
N VAL A 176 -5.66 3.33 3.13
CA VAL A 176 -4.83 4.51 3.38
C VAL A 176 -3.86 4.77 2.21
N LEU A 177 -3.30 3.70 1.61
CA LEU A 177 -2.46 3.82 0.41
C LEU A 177 -3.24 4.41 -0.76
N THR A 178 -4.43 3.90 -1.05
CA THR A 178 -5.24 4.37 -2.18
C THR A 178 -5.73 5.81 -1.99
N GLN A 179 -5.93 6.26 -0.75
CA GLN A 179 -6.16 7.68 -0.45
C GLN A 179 -4.96 8.58 -0.80
N GLY A 180 -3.74 8.06 -0.65
CA GLY A 180 -2.49 8.74 -1.00
C GLY A 180 -2.26 8.91 -2.52
N VAL A 181 -3.09 8.30 -3.37
CA VAL A 181 -2.97 8.41 -4.83
C VAL A 181 -3.22 9.85 -5.30
N THR A 182 -2.23 10.42 -5.98
CA THR A 182 -2.26 11.79 -6.50
C THR A 182 -2.73 11.83 -7.95
N GLU A 183 -2.30 10.87 -8.75
CA GLU A 183 -2.70 10.72 -10.15
C GLU A 183 -2.97 9.25 -10.44
N VAL A 184 -3.99 8.97 -11.23
CA VAL A 184 -4.29 7.61 -11.66
C VAL A 184 -5.01 7.63 -12.99
N ARG A 185 -4.64 6.69 -13.85
CA ARG A 185 -5.33 6.41 -15.09
C ARG A 185 -5.59 4.93 -15.20
N GLN A 186 -6.70 4.58 -15.84
CA GLN A 186 -6.91 3.22 -16.27
C GLN A 186 -6.00 2.93 -17.48
N THR A 187 -5.30 1.80 -17.45
CA THR A 187 -4.39 1.35 -18.53
C THR A 187 -4.91 0.12 -19.27
N GLY A 188 -5.99 -0.48 -18.77
CA GLY A 188 -6.73 -1.60 -19.34
C GLY A 188 -7.91 -1.95 -18.44
N GLU A 189 -8.76 -2.89 -18.84
CA GLU A 189 -9.86 -3.36 -17.98
C GLU A 189 -9.30 -3.84 -16.63
N GLY A 190 -9.79 -3.25 -15.52
CA GLY A 190 -9.30 -3.55 -14.17
C GLY A 190 -7.84 -3.18 -13.89
N ALA A 191 -7.12 -2.51 -14.80
CA ALA A 191 -5.70 -2.18 -14.64
C ALA A 191 -5.48 -0.67 -14.53
N TYR A 192 -4.67 -0.25 -13.56
CA TYR A 192 -4.43 1.15 -13.23
C TYR A 192 -2.94 1.43 -13.07
N ALA A 193 -2.54 2.65 -13.40
CA ALA A 193 -1.19 3.15 -13.14
C ALA A 193 -1.23 4.63 -12.76
N GLY A 194 -0.27 5.07 -11.96
CA GLY A 194 -0.29 6.44 -11.47
C GLY A 194 0.86 6.79 -10.53
N THR A 195 0.63 7.84 -9.73
CA THR A 195 1.53 8.31 -8.69
C THR A 195 0.85 8.30 -7.33
N ILE A 196 1.63 7.96 -6.30
CA ILE A 196 1.20 7.89 -4.91
C ILE A 196 2.13 8.70 -4.02
N ASP A 197 1.54 9.48 -3.12
CA ASP A 197 2.22 10.17 -2.03
C ASP A 197 2.18 9.30 -0.78
N VAL A 198 3.24 8.50 -0.58
CA VAL A 198 3.32 7.57 0.55
C VAL A 198 3.59 8.27 1.88
N THR A 199 3.92 9.57 1.87
CA THR A 199 4.03 10.36 3.11
C THR A 199 2.67 10.55 3.79
N LYS A 200 1.57 10.43 3.03
CA LYS A 200 0.19 10.44 3.54
C LYS A 200 -0.29 9.07 4.02
N ALA A 201 0.51 8.03 3.81
CA ALA A 201 0.19 6.66 4.15
C ALA A 201 1.20 6.04 5.12
N ALA A 202 1.84 6.85 5.95
CA ALA A 202 2.83 6.40 6.94
C ALA A 202 2.25 5.42 7.98
N GLU A 203 0.91 5.39 8.13
CA GLU A 203 0.22 4.45 9.02
C GLU A 203 -0.12 3.10 8.36
N ALA A 204 0.05 2.99 7.04
CA ALA A 204 -0.19 1.76 6.29
C ALA A 204 0.83 0.70 6.71
N GLY A 205 0.35 -0.51 7.04
CA GLY A 205 1.22 -1.57 7.55
C GLY A 205 2.22 -2.11 6.53
N SER A 206 2.03 -1.83 5.24
CA SER A 206 2.97 -2.20 4.18
C SER A 206 4.16 -1.25 4.03
N LEU A 207 4.16 -0.09 4.70
CA LEU A 207 5.20 0.92 4.61
C LEU A 207 5.87 1.13 5.97
N ASN A 208 7.20 1.16 5.99
CA ASN A 208 7.93 1.48 7.20
C ASN A 208 8.33 2.97 7.22
N ALA A 209 8.32 3.59 8.40
CA ALA A 209 8.60 5.02 8.56
C ALA A 209 10.04 5.40 8.16
N GLU A 210 10.99 4.48 8.35
CA GLU A 210 12.40 4.68 8.00
C GLU A 210 12.63 4.76 6.49
N LEU A 211 11.89 3.98 5.70
CA LEU A 211 11.88 4.03 4.24
C LEU A 211 11.33 5.35 3.76
N ILE A 212 10.19 5.79 4.30
CA ILE A 212 9.62 7.10 3.97
C ILE A 212 10.62 8.22 4.27
N LYS A 213 11.29 8.16 5.43
CA LYS A 213 12.35 9.10 5.80
C LYS A 213 13.54 9.06 4.84
N THR A 214 13.99 7.87 4.46
CA THR A 214 15.12 7.64 3.54
C THR A 214 14.81 8.12 2.11
N LEU A 215 13.56 7.98 1.66
CA LEU A 215 13.11 8.48 0.37
C LEU A 215 12.97 10.02 0.35
N GLY A 216 12.74 10.64 1.51
CA GLY A 216 12.63 12.09 1.63
C GLY A 216 11.58 12.67 0.68
N GLN A 217 12.00 13.56 -0.23
CA GLN A 217 11.07 14.17 -1.21
C GLN A 217 10.52 13.16 -2.22
N GLN A 218 11.25 12.09 -2.53
CA GLN A 218 10.80 11.08 -3.50
C GLN A 218 9.55 10.33 -3.01
N ALA A 219 9.35 10.24 -1.68
CA ALA A 219 8.17 9.62 -1.07
C ALA A 219 6.84 10.29 -1.44
N ARG A 220 6.86 11.51 -2.01
CA ARG A 220 5.65 12.25 -2.36
C ARG A 220 5.09 11.90 -3.75
N SER A 221 5.86 11.17 -4.57
CA SER A 221 5.49 10.89 -5.95
C SER A 221 6.14 9.60 -6.43
N LEU A 222 5.75 8.48 -5.82
CA LEU A 222 6.21 7.16 -6.26
C LEU A 222 5.29 6.63 -7.36
N PRO A 223 5.83 5.98 -8.41
CA PRO A 223 5.00 5.29 -9.38
C PRO A 223 4.31 4.08 -8.73
N PHE A 224 3.08 3.80 -9.15
CA PHE A 224 2.40 2.57 -8.79
C PHE A 224 1.64 1.96 -9.96
N THR A 225 1.37 0.66 -9.87
CA THR A 225 0.35 -0.04 -10.65
C THR A 225 -0.62 -0.75 -9.72
N ALA A 226 -1.87 -0.90 -10.15
CA ALA A 226 -2.87 -1.67 -9.44
C ALA A 226 -3.69 -2.53 -10.41
N LYS A 227 -4.18 -3.67 -9.92
CA LYS A 227 -5.12 -4.53 -10.62
C LYS A 227 -6.32 -4.81 -9.73
N LEU A 228 -7.48 -4.87 -10.38
CA LEU A 228 -8.73 -5.30 -9.80
C LEU A 228 -9.08 -6.69 -10.33
N ASP A 229 -9.81 -7.46 -9.54
CA ASP A 229 -10.46 -8.68 -10.01
C ASP A 229 -11.74 -8.37 -10.82
N PRO A 230 -12.39 -9.37 -11.45
CA PRO A 230 -13.62 -9.15 -12.23
C PRO A 230 -14.79 -8.56 -11.44
N GLN A 231 -14.76 -8.62 -10.12
CA GLN A 231 -15.75 -8.03 -9.22
C GLN A 231 -15.41 -6.58 -8.84
N GLY A 232 -14.29 -6.04 -9.35
CA GLY A 232 -13.81 -4.69 -9.05
C GLY A 232 -13.09 -4.56 -7.71
N ARG A 233 -12.66 -5.67 -7.09
CA ARG A 233 -11.94 -5.68 -5.80
C ARG A 233 -10.44 -5.63 -6.04
N LEU A 234 -9.69 -5.00 -5.14
CA LEU A 234 -8.23 -4.89 -5.28
C LEU A 234 -7.60 -6.29 -5.26
N SER A 235 -6.89 -6.68 -6.31
CA SER A 235 -6.18 -7.96 -6.37
C SER A 235 -4.66 -7.79 -6.27
N GLU A 236 -4.13 -6.66 -6.74
CA GLU A 236 -2.71 -6.33 -6.71
C GLU A 236 -2.49 -4.81 -6.60
N LEU A 237 -1.54 -4.40 -5.76
CA LEU A 237 -0.98 -3.04 -5.73
C LEU A 237 0.54 -3.16 -5.69
N VAL A 238 1.23 -2.50 -6.63
CA VAL A 238 2.69 -2.45 -6.69
C VAL A 238 3.15 -1.00 -6.63
N ILE A 239 3.97 -0.67 -5.63
CA ILE A 239 4.60 0.64 -5.47
C ILE A 239 6.08 0.50 -5.81
N GLN A 240 6.55 1.31 -6.76
CA GLN A 240 7.93 1.26 -7.23
C GLN A 240 8.79 2.18 -6.36
N ILE A 241 9.71 1.57 -5.61
CA ILE A 241 10.66 2.28 -4.74
C ILE A 241 11.94 2.51 -5.54
N PRO A 242 12.32 3.78 -5.81
CA PRO A 242 13.57 4.07 -6.49
C PRO A 242 14.77 3.71 -5.61
N ALA A 243 15.93 3.58 -6.25
CA ALA A 243 17.18 3.45 -5.50
C ALA A 243 17.41 4.71 -4.65
N SER A 244 17.84 4.52 -3.40
CA SER A 244 18.19 5.61 -2.47
C SER A 244 19.35 5.20 -1.58
N GLY A 245 20.42 5.99 -1.59
CA GLY A 245 21.66 5.67 -0.89
C GLY A 245 22.26 4.33 -1.33
N GLN A 246 22.40 3.40 -0.39
CA GLN A 246 22.88 2.03 -0.64
C GLN A 246 21.76 1.06 -1.03
N ASN A 247 20.49 1.48 -0.96
CA ASN A 247 19.34 0.64 -1.29
C ASN A 247 19.09 0.64 -2.79
N LYS A 248 19.01 -0.57 -3.37
CA LYS A 248 18.64 -0.76 -4.78
C LYS A 248 17.16 -0.41 -5.00
N ALA A 249 16.82 -0.08 -6.23
CA ALA A 249 15.43 0.03 -6.64
C ALA A 249 14.73 -1.31 -6.46
N GLN A 250 13.47 -1.27 -6.04
CA GLN A 250 12.69 -2.44 -5.68
C GLN A 250 11.20 -2.11 -5.63
N ASP A 251 10.38 -3.16 -5.62
CA ASP A 251 8.94 -3.01 -5.54
C ASP A 251 8.43 -3.37 -4.15
N ILE A 252 7.41 -2.65 -3.70
CA ILE A 252 6.51 -3.11 -2.63
C ILE A 252 5.26 -3.62 -3.31
N LYS A 253 5.03 -4.93 -3.24
CA LYS A 253 3.88 -5.60 -3.84
C LYS A 253 2.93 -6.09 -2.77
N ILE A 254 1.65 -5.78 -2.92
CA ILE A 254 0.56 -6.24 -2.07
C ILE A 254 -0.42 -7.00 -2.95
N THR A 255 -0.91 -8.15 -2.51
CA THR A 255 -1.95 -8.90 -3.23
C THR A 255 -3.05 -9.34 -2.29
N TYR A 256 -4.26 -9.44 -2.82
CA TYR A 256 -5.40 -10.03 -2.12
C TYR A 256 -6.05 -11.13 -2.96
N ALA A 257 -6.57 -12.14 -2.28
CA ALA A 257 -7.26 -13.27 -2.89
C ALA A 257 -8.28 -13.86 -1.91
N ASP A 258 -9.06 -14.82 -2.40
CA ASP A 258 -9.98 -15.64 -1.60
C ASP A 258 -10.96 -14.80 -0.76
N TYR A 259 -11.37 -13.64 -1.27
CA TYR A 259 -12.38 -12.79 -0.66
C TYR A 259 -13.68 -13.56 -0.41
N GLY A 260 -14.13 -13.56 0.85
CA GLY A 260 -15.31 -14.29 1.30
C GLY A 260 -15.13 -15.81 1.43
N ALA A 261 -13.96 -16.33 1.07
CA ALA A 261 -13.66 -17.77 1.01
C ALA A 261 -12.39 -18.17 1.78
N ALA A 262 -11.75 -17.23 2.49
CA ALA A 262 -10.60 -17.55 3.33
C ALA A 262 -11.04 -18.46 4.48
N SER A 263 -10.13 -19.35 4.88
CA SER A 263 -10.37 -20.26 6.01
C SER A 263 -9.92 -19.63 7.32
N ALA A 264 -10.60 -19.98 8.41
CA ALA A 264 -10.19 -19.59 9.75
C ALA A 264 -8.76 -20.08 10.07
N ALA A 265 -8.01 -19.25 10.80
CA ALA A 265 -6.72 -19.67 11.35
C ALA A 265 -6.92 -20.82 12.34
N GLN A 266 -5.96 -21.74 12.38
CA GLN A 266 -6.05 -22.94 13.21
C GLN A 266 -5.24 -22.77 14.48
N ARG A 267 -5.82 -23.17 15.62
CA ARG A 267 -5.09 -23.24 16.88
C ARG A 267 -3.90 -24.20 16.73
N PRO A 268 -2.67 -23.80 17.12
CA PRO A 268 -1.53 -24.71 17.11
C PRO A 268 -1.78 -25.96 17.97
N PRO A 269 -1.28 -27.15 17.58
CA PRO A 269 -1.44 -28.35 18.40
C PRO A 269 -0.85 -28.15 19.80
N ALA A 270 -1.56 -28.58 20.85
CA ALA A 270 -1.15 -28.34 22.24
C ALA A 270 0.28 -28.80 22.56
N ALA A 271 0.72 -29.93 21.96
CA ALA A 271 2.09 -30.44 22.13
C ALA A 271 3.19 -29.53 21.53
N GLN A 272 2.80 -28.63 20.62
CA GLN A 272 3.66 -27.64 19.96
C GLN A 272 3.57 -26.25 20.61
N VAL A 273 2.87 -26.11 21.73
CA VAL A 273 2.69 -24.82 22.43
C VAL A 273 3.49 -24.82 23.75
N VAL A 274 4.11 -23.69 24.05
CA VAL A 274 4.70 -23.33 25.35
C VAL A 274 4.28 -21.90 25.69
N GLU A 275 4.39 -21.49 26.95
CA GLU A 275 4.20 -20.07 27.29
C GLU A 275 5.35 -19.22 26.76
N ALA A 276 5.03 -18.02 26.29
CA ALA A 276 6.03 -17.08 25.82
C ALA A 276 6.97 -16.66 26.97
N PRO A 277 8.29 -16.75 26.77
CA PRO A 277 9.28 -16.28 27.73
C PRO A 277 9.32 -14.75 27.77
N ASN A 278 9.89 -14.17 28.83
CA ASN A 278 9.96 -12.71 28.98
C ASN A 278 10.78 -12.04 27.87
N GLU A 279 11.81 -12.73 27.41
CA GLU A 279 12.72 -12.32 26.35
C GLU A 279 11.97 -12.02 25.05
N LEU A 280 10.88 -12.74 24.77
CA LEU A 280 10.07 -12.50 23.58
C LEU A 280 9.42 -11.12 23.65
N TYR A 281 8.84 -10.74 24.78
CA TYR A 281 8.20 -9.43 24.93
C TYR A 281 9.21 -8.29 24.84
N ASN A 282 10.42 -8.49 25.35
CA ASN A 282 11.50 -7.50 25.28
C ASN A 282 12.02 -7.29 23.85
N LEU A 283 11.87 -8.28 22.96
CA LEU A 283 12.27 -8.15 21.56
C LEU A 283 11.38 -7.15 20.80
N PHE A 284 10.11 -7.03 21.19
CA PHE A 284 9.12 -6.22 20.49
C PHE A 284 8.68 -4.96 21.26
N SER A 285 9.27 -4.69 22.43
CA SER A 285 8.98 -3.52 23.26
C SER A 285 9.64 -2.24 22.77
#